data_AF-A0A7K2M8Z1-F1
#
_entry.id   AF-A0A7K2M8Z1-F1
#
_cell.length_a   1.000
_cell.length_b   1.000
_cell.length_c   1.000
_cell.angle_alpha   90.00
_cell.angle_beta   90.00
_cell.angle_gamma   90.00
#
_symmetry.space_group_name_H-M   'P 1'
#
loop_
_entity.id
_entity.type
_entity.pdbx_description
1 polymer ?
#
loop_
_entity_poly.entity_id
_entity_poly.type
_entity_poly.pdbx_seq_one_letter_code
_entity_poly.pdbx_strand_id
1 'polypeptide(L)'
;MTAVLTDGHGPADTAAREVELPLTAAQSGMWYAQALDPLSPAQNTAECLEIDGPLDPAVFAKALRQVVAESDALRVRVEDGPDGPRQYVRSHVELPLTVRDVREARDPEGQALAWMRADLAEPFDLAAGPLFAHALFRVGDERWLWYQRIHHLVMDGYGYSLLVRRTAEVHTALARGERPPACRFGRLTDLVEDDAAYRASG
;
A
#
# COMPACT_ATOMS: atom_id res chain seq x y z
N MET A 1 -8.44 -23.48 1.09
CA MET A 1 -8.48 -23.48 -0.39
C MET A 1 -8.19 -22.05 -0.83
N THR A 2 -6.94 -21.77 -1.18
CA THR A 2 -6.46 -20.41 -1.49
C THR A 2 -6.83 -20.10 -2.94
N ALA A 3 -7.79 -19.21 -3.16
CA ALA A 3 -8.07 -18.68 -4.49
C ALA A 3 -7.18 -17.45 -4.70
N VAL A 4 -6.15 -17.59 -5.53
CA VAL A 4 -5.41 -16.47 -6.08
C VAL A 4 -6.11 -16.11 -7.39
N LEU A 5 -6.72 -14.94 -7.46
CA LEU A 5 -7.28 -14.42 -8.71
C LEU A 5 -6.13 -13.71 -9.45
N THR A 6 -5.55 -14.37 -10.45
CA THR A 6 -4.64 -13.74 -11.41
C THR A 6 -5.35 -13.66 -12.75
N ASP A 7 -5.62 -12.44 -13.22
CA ASP A 7 -6.00 -12.23 -14.62
C ASP A 7 -4.74 -12.26 -15.50
N GLY A 8 -4.77 -13.10 -16.52
CA GLY A 8 -3.74 -13.16 -17.56
C GLY A 8 -3.90 -12.03 -18.56
N HIS A 9 -2.79 -11.36 -18.91
CA HIS A 9 -2.75 -10.44 -20.04
C HIS A 9 -1.55 -10.73 -20.94
N GLY A 10 -1.81 -10.80 -22.25
CA GLY A 10 -0.83 -10.95 -23.32
C GLY A 10 0.11 -9.74 -23.45
N PRO A 11 1.01 -9.73 -24.45
CA PRO A 11 2.24 -8.95 -24.42
C PRO A 11 1.95 -7.44 -24.42
N ALA A 12 2.60 -6.77 -23.47
CA ALA A 12 2.51 -5.33 -23.21
C ALA A 12 3.13 -4.52 -24.36
N ASP A 13 2.30 -3.72 -25.03
CA ASP A 13 2.79 -2.57 -25.80
C ASP A 13 1.83 -1.38 -25.68
N THR A 14 1.81 -0.79 -24.48
CA THR A 14 1.68 0.65 -24.28
C THR A 14 2.24 0.94 -22.89
N ALA A 15 3.56 1.09 -22.76
CA ALA A 15 4.16 1.47 -21.48
C ALA A 15 3.67 2.89 -21.14
N ALA A 16 2.61 2.98 -20.34
CA ALA A 16 2.16 4.23 -19.78
C ALA A 16 3.34 4.83 -19.00
N ARG A 17 3.84 5.98 -19.46
CA ARG A 17 5.03 6.65 -18.94
C ARG A 17 4.96 6.76 -17.41
N GLU A 18 5.93 6.18 -16.73
CA GLU A 18 6.18 6.43 -15.31
C GLU A 18 6.68 7.87 -15.14
N VAL A 19 6.38 8.47 -13.98
CA VAL A 19 6.94 9.78 -13.61
C VAL A 19 8.19 9.54 -12.76
N GLU A 20 9.35 9.90 -13.29
CA GLU A 20 10.64 9.80 -12.61
C GLU A 20 10.88 11.06 -11.75
N LEU A 21 11.19 10.87 -10.48
CA LEU A 21 11.45 11.93 -9.50
C LEU A 21 12.73 11.60 -8.69
N PRO A 22 13.46 12.62 -8.19
CA PRO A 22 14.45 12.37 -7.14
C PRO A 22 13.75 11.94 -5.85
N LEU A 23 14.46 11.24 -4.97
CA LEU A 23 13.98 10.97 -3.61
C LEU A 23 14.02 12.27 -2.78
N THR A 24 13.07 12.42 -1.84
CA THR A 24 13.18 13.43 -0.79
C THR A 24 14.35 13.10 0.15
N ALA A 25 14.74 14.04 1.02
CA ALA A 25 15.81 13.79 1.99
C ALA A 25 15.48 12.60 2.92
N ALA A 26 14.23 12.53 3.40
CA ALA A 26 13.76 11.44 4.24
C ALA A 26 13.75 10.09 3.52
N GLN A 27 13.27 10.05 2.26
CA GLN A 27 13.29 8.85 1.44
C GLN A 27 14.72 8.36 1.17
N SER A 28 15.64 9.28 0.90
CA SER A 28 17.05 8.95 0.65
C SER A 28 17.69 8.27 1.86
N GLY A 29 17.47 8.80 3.07
CA GLY A 29 17.97 8.19 4.31
C GLY A 29 17.47 6.75 4.52
N MET A 30 16.17 6.52 4.27
CA MET A 30 15.58 5.17 4.35
C MET A 30 16.12 4.23 3.29
N TRP A 31 16.31 4.71 2.05
CA TRP A 31 16.86 3.91 0.97
C TRP A 31 18.30 3.47 1.27
N TYR A 32 19.18 4.38 1.72
CA TYR A 32 20.55 4.04 2.10
C TYR A 32 20.59 3.07 3.28
N ALA A 33 19.68 3.21 4.26
CA ALA A 33 19.58 2.26 5.36
C ALA A 33 19.17 0.85 4.87
N GLN A 34 18.22 0.76 3.93
CA GLN A 34 17.82 -0.52 3.33
C GLN A 34 18.92 -1.12 2.44
N ALA A 35 19.70 -0.29 1.74
CA ALA A 35 20.78 -0.75 0.86
C ALA A 35 21.92 -1.48 1.62
N LEU A 36 22.07 -1.25 2.93
CA LEU A 36 23.05 -1.95 3.77
C LEU A 36 22.68 -3.43 4.02
N ASP A 37 21.39 -3.73 4.09
CA ASP A 37 20.85 -5.09 4.22
C ASP A 37 19.51 -5.19 3.47
N PRO A 38 19.55 -5.47 2.14
CA PRO A 38 18.35 -5.47 1.30
C PRO A 38 17.27 -6.47 1.73
N LEU A 39 17.63 -7.52 2.48
CA LEU A 39 16.71 -8.54 2.96
C LEU A 39 16.15 -8.23 4.35
N SER A 40 16.57 -7.12 4.97
CA SER A 40 16.04 -6.70 6.26
C SER A 40 14.60 -6.21 6.14
N PRO A 41 13.66 -6.69 6.97
CA PRO A 41 12.32 -6.14 7.07
C PRO A 41 12.24 -4.93 8.00
N ALA A 42 13.37 -4.39 8.48
CA ALA A 42 13.39 -3.34 9.51
C ALA A 42 12.69 -2.04 9.11
N GLN A 43 12.57 -1.77 7.80
CA GLN A 43 11.85 -0.62 7.25
C GLN A 43 10.38 -0.93 6.92
N ASN A 44 9.89 -2.14 7.19
CA ASN A 44 8.48 -2.44 7.09
C ASN A 44 7.74 -1.83 8.29
N THR A 45 6.61 -1.20 7.99
CA THR A 45 5.62 -0.80 8.99
C THR A 45 4.33 -1.57 8.71
N ALA A 46 3.50 -1.75 9.74
CA ALA A 46 2.17 -2.30 9.55
C ALA A 46 1.17 -1.79 10.58
N GLU A 47 -0.10 -1.77 10.16
CA GLU A 47 -1.25 -1.51 11.01
C GLU A 47 -2.32 -2.59 10.78
N CYS A 48 -3.09 -2.87 11.82
CA CYS A 48 -4.27 -3.72 11.74
C CYS A 48 -5.45 -2.98 12.36
N LEU A 49 -6.54 -2.86 11.59
CA LEU A 49 -7.78 -2.25 12.04
C LEU A 49 -8.84 -3.34 12.23
N GLU A 50 -9.56 -3.27 13.33
CA GLU A 50 -10.78 -4.02 13.51
C GLU A 50 -11.96 -3.26 12.90
N ILE A 51 -12.80 -3.98 12.18
CA ILE A 51 -14.03 -3.48 11.57
C ILE A 51 -15.17 -4.34 12.12
N ASP A 52 -16.01 -3.69 12.92
CA ASP A 52 -17.26 -4.26 13.44
C ASP A 52 -18.43 -3.89 12.53
N GLY A 53 -19.14 -4.91 12.05
CA GLY A 53 -20.32 -4.80 11.21
C GLY A 53 -20.22 -5.57 9.89
N PRO A 54 -21.28 -5.50 9.07
CA PRO A 54 -21.30 -6.14 7.77
C PRO A 54 -20.27 -5.50 6.84
N LEU A 55 -19.49 -6.33 6.16
CA LEU A 55 -18.50 -5.91 5.17
C LEU A 55 -18.61 -6.86 3.97
N ASP A 56 -18.74 -6.29 2.77
CA ASP A 56 -18.60 -7.04 1.52
C ASP A 56 -17.14 -6.94 1.04
N PRO A 57 -16.37 -8.06 1.04
CA PRO A 57 -14.97 -8.04 0.58
C PRO A 57 -14.78 -7.55 -0.85
N ALA A 58 -15.77 -7.73 -1.73
CA ALA A 58 -15.68 -7.29 -3.11
C ALA A 58 -15.80 -5.76 -3.21
N VAL A 59 -16.72 -5.16 -2.46
CA VAL A 59 -16.88 -3.70 -2.37
C VAL A 59 -15.64 -3.08 -1.70
N PHE A 60 -15.13 -3.71 -0.63
CA PHE A 60 -13.91 -3.29 0.03
C PHE A 60 -12.70 -3.32 -0.91
N ALA A 61 -12.49 -4.43 -1.64
CA ALA A 61 -11.40 -4.55 -2.60
C ALA A 61 -11.50 -3.51 -3.73
N LYS A 62 -12.72 -3.19 -4.18
CA LYS A 62 -12.96 -2.13 -5.18
C LYS A 62 -12.61 -0.75 -4.62
N ALA A 63 -13.02 -0.46 -3.38
CA ALA A 63 -12.68 0.80 -2.72
C ALA A 63 -11.16 0.94 -2.58
N LEU A 64 -10.49 -0.08 -2.06
CA LEU A 64 -9.04 -0.05 -1.84
C LEU A 64 -8.26 0.08 -3.15
N ARG A 65 -8.68 -0.60 -4.23
CA ARG A 65 -8.10 -0.41 -5.58
C ARG A 65 -8.18 1.04 -6.05
N GLN A 66 -9.33 1.67 -5.84
CA GLN A 66 -9.49 3.08 -6.21
C GLN A 66 -8.56 3.98 -5.39
N VAL A 67 -8.45 3.76 -4.07
CA VAL A 67 -7.58 4.57 -3.21
C VAL A 67 -6.09 4.38 -3.52
N VAL A 68 -5.66 3.16 -3.85
CA VAL A 68 -4.31 2.88 -4.34
C VAL A 68 -4.03 3.64 -5.64
N ALA A 69 -4.98 3.66 -6.58
CA ALA A 69 -4.84 4.40 -7.82
C ALA A 69 -4.77 5.92 -7.59
N GLU A 70 -5.50 6.43 -6.59
CA GLU A 70 -5.48 7.84 -6.19
C GLU A 70 -4.18 8.27 -5.48
N SER A 71 -3.42 7.33 -4.90
CA SER A 71 -2.18 7.60 -4.18
C SER A 71 -0.96 7.43 -5.07
N ASP A 72 -0.21 8.52 -5.30
CA ASP A 72 1.08 8.43 -6.01
C ASP A 72 2.10 7.60 -5.21
N ALA A 73 2.16 7.78 -3.89
CA ALA A 73 3.14 7.13 -3.03
C ALA A 73 3.04 5.59 -3.06
N LEU A 74 1.82 5.04 -3.12
CA LEU A 74 1.61 3.59 -3.20
C LEU A 74 1.98 3.00 -4.58
N ARG A 75 2.20 3.84 -5.59
CA ARG A 75 2.62 3.42 -6.94
C ARG A 75 4.12 3.62 -7.18
N VAL A 76 4.88 3.94 -6.14
CA VAL A 76 6.33 4.13 -6.21
C VAL A 76 7.07 2.80 -6.25
N ARG A 77 8.05 2.73 -7.13
CA ARG A 77 9.23 1.85 -7.04
C ARG A 77 10.49 2.71 -7.03
N VAL A 78 11.60 2.17 -6.53
CA VAL A 78 12.89 2.87 -6.44
C VAL A 78 13.97 2.02 -7.09
N GLU A 79 14.72 2.61 -8.01
CA GLU A 79 15.89 1.97 -8.61
C GLU A 79 17.15 2.75 -8.27
N ASP A 80 18.25 2.02 -8.09
CA ASP A 80 19.58 2.61 -8.05
C ASP A 80 20.05 2.96 -9.47
N GLY A 81 20.77 4.06 -9.58
CA GLY A 81 21.23 4.60 -10.86
C GLY A 81 22.61 5.22 -10.75
N PRO A 82 23.23 5.61 -11.88
CA PRO A 82 24.58 6.19 -11.88
C PRO A 82 24.67 7.49 -11.06
N ASP A 83 23.58 8.23 -10.95
CA ASP A 83 23.48 9.49 -10.19
C ASP A 83 22.86 9.29 -8.79
N GLY A 84 22.73 8.03 -8.34
CA GLY A 84 22.06 7.63 -7.11
C GLY A 84 20.60 7.19 -7.32
N PRO A 85 19.86 6.91 -6.23
CA PRO A 85 18.53 6.34 -6.31
C PRO A 85 17.51 7.33 -6.89
N ARG A 86 16.59 6.80 -7.70
CA ARG A 86 15.45 7.54 -8.28
C ARG A 86 14.16 6.79 -8.02
N GLN A 87 13.07 7.54 -7.84
CA GLN A 87 11.74 6.97 -7.63
C GLN A 87 10.88 7.15 -8.87
N TYR A 88 10.09 6.13 -9.17
CA TYR A 88 9.24 6.07 -10.36
C TYR A 88 7.80 5.84 -9.92
N VAL A 89 6.93 6.79 -10.24
CA VAL A 89 5.49 6.67 -10.00
C VAL A 89 4.87 5.95 -11.18
N ARG A 90 4.44 4.71 -10.95
CA ARG A 90 3.71 3.91 -11.95
C ARG A 90 2.34 4.50 -12.23
N SER A 91 1.89 4.44 -13.47
CA SER A 91 0.52 4.81 -13.85
C SER A 91 -0.53 3.87 -13.24
N HIS A 92 -0.17 2.60 -13.04
CA HIS A 92 -1.01 1.57 -12.45
C HIS A 92 -0.18 0.61 -11.61
N VAL A 93 -0.81 0.03 -10.58
CA VAL A 93 -0.25 -1.06 -9.80
C VAL A 93 -1.34 -2.04 -9.42
N GLU A 94 -1.03 -3.33 -9.45
CA GLU A 94 -1.94 -4.36 -8.95
C GLU A 94 -2.12 -4.21 -7.43
N LEU A 95 -3.33 -4.47 -6.94
CA LEU A 95 -3.63 -4.45 -5.51
C LEU A 95 -3.26 -5.82 -4.89
N PRO A 96 -2.22 -5.93 -4.06
CA PRO A 96 -1.92 -7.17 -3.34
C PRO A 96 -2.84 -7.25 -2.12
N LEU A 97 -4.03 -7.83 -2.30
CA LEU A 97 -5.02 -8.02 -1.24
C LEU A 97 -5.31 -9.51 -1.03
N THR A 98 -4.94 -10.02 0.14
CA THR A 98 -5.31 -11.37 0.60
C THR A 98 -6.61 -11.33 1.38
N VAL A 99 -7.64 -12.06 0.97
CA VAL A 99 -8.89 -12.21 1.75
C VAL A 99 -8.98 -13.62 2.33
N ARG A 100 -9.23 -13.74 3.63
CA ARG A 100 -9.34 -15.04 4.31
C ARG A 100 -10.51 -15.07 5.28
N ASP A 101 -11.29 -16.13 5.21
CA ASP A 101 -12.29 -16.45 6.24
C ASP A 101 -11.68 -17.46 7.21
N VAL A 102 -11.51 -17.05 8.47
CA VAL A 102 -10.91 -17.85 9.54
C VAL A 102 -11.86 -18.03 10.73
N ARG A 103 -13.14 -17.69 10.57
CA ARG A 103 -14.15 -17.74 11.66
C ARG A 103 -14.28 -19.11 12.31
N GLU A 104 -14.11 -20.16 11.52
CA GLU A 104 -14.23 -21.56 11.98
C GLU A 104 -12.94 -22.10 12.61
N ALA A 105 -11.88 -21.29 12.71
CA ALA A 105 -10.66 -21.69 13.41
C ALA A 105 -10.89 -21.74 14.92
N ARG A 106 -10.08 -22.54 15.62
CA ARG A 106 -10.11 -22.61 17.09
C ARG A 106 -9.80 -21.26 17.76
N ASP A 107 -8.94 -20.48 17.11
CA ASP A 107 -8.53 -19.14 17.52
C ASP A 107 -8.39 -18.26 16.25
N PRO A 108 -9.49 -17.68 15.74
CA PRO A 108 -9.50 -16.90 14.50
C PRO A 108 -8.55 -15.70 14.54
N GLU A 109 -8.53 -14.96 15.65
CA GLU A 109 -7.68 -13.78 15.84
C GLU A 109 -6.21 -14.17 15.94
N GLY A 110 -5.88 -15.20 16.74
CA GLY A 110 -4.51 -15.71 16.84
C GLY A 110 -3.97 -16.22 15.50
N GLN A 111 -4.81 -16.88 14.69
CA GLN A 111 -4.43 -17.31 13.34
C GLN A 111 -4.15 -16.12 12.42
N ALA A 112 -4.98 -15.07 12.46
CA ALA A 112 -4.78 -13.86 11.68
C ALA A 112 -3.48 -13.13 12.09
N LEU A 113 -3.27 -12.95 13.41
CA LEU A 113 -2.07 -12.31 13.95
C LEU A 113 -0.77 -13.09 13.62
N ALA A 114 -0.81 -14.42 13.68
CA ALA A 114 0.33 -15.25 13.28
C ALA A 114 0.69 -15.05 11.81
N TRP A 115 -0.32 -14.95 10.93
CA TRP A 115 -0.09 -14.65 9.52
C TRP A 115 0.49 -13.24 9.31
N MET A 116 -0.07 -12.23 9.97
CA MET A 116 0.41 -10.83 9.87
C MET A 116 1.86 -10.67 10.32
N ARG A 117 2.27 -11.40 11.37
CA ARG A 117 3.67 -11.41 11.84
C ARG A 117 4.63 -12.02 10.83
N ALA A 118 4.20 -13.10 10.17
CA ALA A 118 4.98 -13.72 9.11
C ALA A 118 5.12 -12.76 7.91
N ASP A 119 4.03 -12.14 7.47
CA ASP A 119 4.06 -11.17 6.37
C ASP A 119 4.90 -9.92 6.70
N LEU A 120 4.84 -9.41 7.93
CA LEU A 120 5.68 -8.28 8.38
C LEU A 120 7.18 -8.55 8.26
N ALA A 121 7.59 -9.81 8.40
CA ALA A 121 8.99 -10.23 8.32
C ALA A 121 9.50 -10.39 6.88
N GLU A 122 8.62 -10.32 5.86
CA GLU A 122 9.04 -10.44 4.46
C GLU A 122 9.59 -9.10 3.93
N PRO A 123 10.81 -9.06 3.37
CA PRO A 123 11.34 -7.83 2.79
C PRO A 123 10.57 -7.41 1.54
N PHE A 124 10.55 -6.12 1.23
CA PHE A 124 10.09 -5.62 -0.07
C PHE A 124 11.27 -5.47 -1.03
N ASP A 125 11.06 -5.85 -2.29
CA ASP A 125 11.95 -5.46 -3.38
C ASP A 125 11.58 -4.05 -3.84
N LEU A 126 12.44 -3.08 -3.49
CA LEU A 126 12.22 -1.66 -3.81
C LEU A 126 12.16 -1.39 -5.32
N ALA A 127 12.89 -2.16 -6.13
CA ALA A 127 12.95 -1.97 -7.58
C ALA A 127 11.73 -2.55 -8.28
N ALA A 128 11.23 -3.70 -7.80
CA ALA A 128 10.06 -4.34 -8.39
C ALA A 128 8.74 -3.65 -8.03
N GLY A 129 8.55 -3.33 -6.74
CA GLY A 129 7.26 -2.92 -6.17
C GLY A 129 6.13 -3.95 -6.38
N PRO A 130 4.88 -3.67 -5.93
CA PRO A 130 4.49 -2.59 -5.02
C PRO A 130 5.14 -2.69 -3.63
N LEU A 131 5.28 -1.55 -2.96
CA LEU A 131 5.89 -1.46 -1.62
C LEU A 131 4.87 -1.53 -0.49
N PHE A 132 3.79 -2.25 -0.73
CA PHE A 132 2.71 -2.47 0.22
C PHE A 132 2.02 -3.83 -0.02
N ALA A 133 1.38 -4.34 1.02
CA ALA A 133 0.51 -5.51 0.96
C ALA A 133 -0.68 -5.32 1.92
N HIS A 134 -1.83 -5.85 1.55
CA HIS A 134 -3.03 -5.82 2.37
C HIS A 134 -3.57 -7.21 2.63
N ALA A 135 -4.21 -7.38 3.78
CA ALA A 135 -5.02 -8.56 4.05
C ALA A 135 -6.32 -8.18 4.75
N LEU A 136 -7.39 -8.93 4.46
CA LEU A 136 -8.69 -8.81 5.08
C LEU A 136 -9.09 -10.17 5.63
N PHE A 137 -9.14 -10.28 6.96
CA PHE A 137 -9.53 -11.50 7.66
C PHE A 137 -10.95 -11.37 8.19
N ARG A 138 -11.80 -12.35 7.92
CA ARG A 138 -13.07 -12.52 8.62
C ARG A 138 -12.82 -13.36 9.87
N VAL A 139 -13.01 -12.77 11.05
CA VAL A 139 -12.75 -13.41 12.36
C VAL A 139 -14.03 -13.65 13.17
N GLY A 140 -15.14 -13.03 12.77
CA GLY A 140 -16.50 -13.34 13.24
C GLY A 140 -17.54 -13.02 12.17
N ASP A 141 -18.81 -13.32 12.41
CA ASP A 141 -19.88 -13.12 11.41
C ASP A 141 -19.92 -11.70 10.85
N GLU A 142 -19.72 -10.72 11.72
CA GLU A 142 -19.62 -9.30 11.38
C GLU A 142 -18.37 -8.68 12.03
N ARG A 143 -17.27 -9.45 12.12
CA ARG A 143 -15.99 -8.95 12.63
C ARG A 143 -14.88 -9.24 11.64
N TRP A 144 -14.15 -8.19 11.28
CA TRP A 144 -13.09 -8.24 10.30
C TRP A 144 -11.82 -7.57 10.80
N LEU A 145 -10.67 -8.09 10.40
CA LEU A 145 -9.37 -7.45 10.60
C LEU A 145 -8.82 -7.04 9.24
N TRP A 146 -8.60 -5.74 9.05
CA TRP A 146 -7.91 -5.19 7.89
C TRP A 146 -6.47 -4.87 8.26
N TYR A 147 -5.56 -5.65 7.69
CA TYR A 147 -4.13 -5.49 7.82
C TYR A 147 -3.53 -4.74 6.63
N GLN A 148 -2.56 -3.89 6.93
CA GLN A 148 -1.83 -3.07 5.97
C GLN A 148 -0.34 -3.16 6.33
N ARG A 149 0.48 -3.66 5.42
CA ARG A 149 1.95 -3.59 5.53
C ARG A 149 2.48 -2.68 4.44
N ILE A 150 3.32 -1.72 4.81
CA ILE A 150 3.86 -0.75 3.87
C ILE A 150 5.32 -0.47 4.22
N HIS A 151 6.17 -0.37 3.19
CA HIS A 151 7.55 0.07 3.38
C HIS A 151 7.57 1.55 3.79
N HIS A 152 8.32 1.89 4.86
CA HIS A 152 8.31 3.23 5.45
C HIS A 152 8.74 4.34 4.47
N LEU A 153 9.49 3.97 3.41
CA LEU A 153 9.87 4.87 2.31
C LEU A 153 8.68 5.55 1.63
N VAL A 154 7.52 4.88 1.54
CA VAL A 154 6.35 5.39 0.82
C VAL A 154 5.19 5.77 1.75
N MET A 155 5.30 5.51 3.06
CA MET A 155 4.22 5.79 4.01
C MET A 155 4.74 5.94 5.43
N ASP A 156 4.16 6.90 6.16
CA ASP A 156 4.31 7.07 7.60
C ASP A 156 2.96 6.88 8.33
N GLY A 157 2.95 7.00 9.66
CA GLY A 157 1.73 6.84 10.47
C GLY A 157 0.61 7.83 10.12
N TYR A 158 0.94 9.05 9.65
CA TYR A 158 -0.08 10.00 9.21
C TYR A 158 -0.70 9.56 7.88
N GLY A 159 0.12 9.06 6.97
CA GLY A 159 -0.31 8.48 5.70
C GLY A 159 -1.24 7.27 5.88
N TYR A 160 -0.97 6.36 6.82
CA TYR A 160 -1.90 5.29 7.18
C TYR A 160 -3.29 5.83 7.56
N SER A 161 -3.33 6.85 8.41
CA SER A 161 -4.59 7.48 8.83
C SER A 161 -5.38 8.06 7.65
N LEU A 162 -4.70 8.65 6.67
CA LEU A 162 -5.33 9.15 5.44
C LEU A 162 -5.84 8.01 4.55
N LEU A 163 -5.06 6.95 4.40
CA LEU A 163 -5.42 5.76 3.61
C LEU A 163 -6.67 5.08 4.16
N VAL A 164 -6.73 4.90 5.48
CA VAL A 164 -7.89 4.34 6.19
C VAL A 164 -9.13 5.19 5.98
N ARG A 165 -9.05 6.50 6.25
CA ARG A 165 -10.19 7.43 6.12
C ARG A 165 -10.71 7.46 4.69
N ARG A 166 -9.82 7.50 3.71
CA ARG A 166 -10.20 7.53 2.30
C ARG A 166 -10.82 6.20 1.86
N THR A 167 -10.28 5.07 2.31
CA THR A 167 -10.85 3.75 2.02
C THR A 167 -12.25 3.62 2.60
N ALA A 168 -12.48 4.09 3.82
CA ALA A 168 -13.81 4.11 4.45
C ALA A 168 -14.81 5.02 3.71
N GLU A 169 -14.38 6.21 3.27
CA GLU A 169 -15.19 7.17 2.50
C GLU A 169 -15.62 6.56 1.15
N VAL A 170 -14.68 5.98 0.40
CA VAL A 170 -14.94 5.33 -0.89
C VAL A 170 -15.80 4.08 -0.70
N HIS A 171 -15.47 3.23 0.27
CA HIS A 171 -16.26 2.02 0.57
C HIS A 171 -17.71 2.36 0.90
N THR A 172 -17.94 3.34 1.76
CA THR A 172 -19.30 3.76 2.17
C THR A 172 -20.13 4.24 0.98
N ALA A 173 -19.55 5.05 0.08
CA ALA A 173 -20.23 5.49 -1.12
C ALA A 173 -20.56 4.31 -2.05
N LEU A 174 -19.57 3.43 -2.30
CA LEU A 174 -19.77 2.28 -3.19
C LEU A 174 -20.81 1.29 -2.63
N ALA A 175 -20.83 1.05 -1.32
CA ALA A 175 -21.81 0.18 -0.66
C ALA A 175 -23.24 0.73 -0.78
N ARG A 176 -23.39 2.05 -0.93
CA ARG A 176 -24.68 2.73 -1.17
C ARG A 176 -25.04 2.87 -2.65
N GLY A 177 -24.18 2.42 -3.57
CA GLY A 177 -24.35 2.66 -5.01
C GLY A 177 -24.13 4.12 -5.42
N GLU A 178 -23.46 4.90 -4.59
CA GLU A 178 -23.16 6.31 -4.82
C GLU A 178 -21.78 6.49 -5.45
N ARG A 179 -21.53 7.68 -6.03
CA ARG A 179 -20.19 8.06 -6.48
C ARG A 179 -19.36 8.56 -5.30
N PRO A 180 -18.14 8.02 -5.08
CA PRO A 180 -17.25 8.57 -4.07
C PRO A 180 -16.94 10.06 -4.33
N PRO A 181 -16.78 10.87 -3.28
CA PRO A 181 -16.34 12.25 -3.43
C PRO A 181 -14.93 12.32 -4.03
N ALA A 182 -14.58 13.47 -4.61
CA ALA A 182 -13.26 13.69 -5.20
C ALA A 182 -12.13 13.44 -4.19
N CYS A 183 -11.05 12.82 -4.66
CA CYS A 183 -9.85 12.59 -3.85
C CYS A 183 -9.19 13.92 -3.48
N ARG A 184 -8.56 13.96 -2.30
CA ARG A 184 -7.84 15.13 -1.76
C ARG A 184 -6.37 14.85 -1.48
N PHE A 185 -5.82 13.74 -1.97
CA PHE A 185 -4.39 13.48 -1.86
C PHE A 185 -3.60 14.44 -2.75
N GLY A 186 -2.51 14.98 -2.21
CA GLY A 186 -1.55 15.77 -2.98
C GLY A 186 -0.76 14.90 -3.96
N ARG A 187 -0.01 15.54 -4.86
CA ARG A 187 0.87 14.84 -5.80
C ARG A 187 2.23 14.62 -5.14
N LEU A 188 2.89 13.52 -5.50
CA LEU A 188 4.26 13.28 -5.02
C LEU A 188 5.25 14.31 -5.62
N THR A 189 4.97 14.81 -6.82
CA THR A 189 5.76 15.89 -7.45
C THR A 189 5.77 17.14 -6.58
N ASP A 190 4.62 17.58 -6.08
CA ASP A 190 4.51 18.78 -5.21
C ASP A 190 5.36 18.60 -3.94
N LEU A 191 5.30 17.42 -3.31
CA LEU A 191 6.10 17.11 -2.12
C LEU A 191 7.61 17.14 -2.40
N VAL A 192 8.04 16.63 -3.55
CA VAL A 192 9.45 16.63 -3.95
C VAL A 192 9.94 18.05 -4.23
N GLU A 193 9.11 18.90 -4.84
CA GLU A 193 9.42 20.31 -5.07
C GLU A 193 9.55 21.08 -3.74
N ASP A 194 8.63 20.86 -2.81
CA ASP A 194 8.66 21.47 -1.47
C ASP A 194 9.91 21.05 -0.67
N ASP A 195 10.29 19.76 -0.71
CA ASP A 195 11.50 19.25 -0.07
C ASP A 195 12.77 19.88 -0.66
N ALA A 196 12.83 20.03 -1.99
CA ALA A 196 13.96 20.67 -2.67
C ALA A 196 14.07 22.16 -2.32
N ALA A 197 12.93 22.88 -2.31
CA ALA A 197 12.89 24.30 -1.95
C ALA A 197 13.30 24.51 -0.48
N TYR A 198 12.82 23.66 0.44
CA TYR A 198 13.22 23.70 1.85
C TYR A 198 14.73 23.52 2.01
N ARG A 199 15.33 22.54 1.34
CA ARG A 199 16.78 22.29 1.41
C ARG A 199 17.63 23.43 0.85
N ALA A 200 17.16 24.11 -0.20
CA ALA A 200 17.88 25.24 -0.80
C ALA A 200 17.80 26.53 0.04
N SER A 201 16.96 26.56 1.08
CA SER A 201 16.71 27.74 1.92
C SER A 201 17.65 27.88 3.13
N GLY A 202 18.44 26.85 3.45
CA GLY A 202 19.44 26.83 4.52
C GLY A 202 20.86 26.99 4.02
#